data_AF-A0A8J2R043-F1
#
_entry.id   AF-A0A8J2R043-F1
#
_cell.length_a   1.000
_cell.length_b   1.000
_cell.length_c   1.000
_cell.angle_alpha   90.00
_cell.angle_beta   90.00
_cell.angle_gamma   90.00
#
_symmetry.space_group_name_H-M   'P 1'
#
loop_
_entity.id
_entity.type
_entity.pdbx_description
1 polymer ?
#
loop_
_entity_poly.entity_id
_entity_poly.type
_entity_poly.pdbx_seq_one_letter_code
_entity_poly.pdbx_strand_id
1 'polypeptide(L)'
;MTLIGAIFNRAKTKETSKRKYTSPPPEIEESKLIRKKRKRFYKYRNVKAIVDSSPPSYDTQRMFRSIPEWVQRTRDLYMENARMLFAISSAYMNGGRVDSHWTTGLYPTRQYYENRLHFYRNTVQENIAIYKRIEKAGPRVVPTKILIEEWNRNKVKIVKSAKNKFVLFPTSPVELIEDSAFKAPDGVKRPRVYIQLRARGHSSLGYLHVELFTEICPLTCALFLELMMGDGLGYGYVGTRFFRYKTYFNFSTKEMVVM
;
A
#
# COMPACT_ATOMS: atom_id res chain seq x y z
N MET A 1 31.40 -15.19 -22.47
CA MET A 1 30.01 -15.60 -22.17
C MET A 1 29.25 -14.38 -21.68
N THR A 2 28.33 -13.84 -22.48
CA THR A 2 27.54 -12.65 -22.08
C THR A 2 26.38 -13.06 -21.18
N LEU A 3 25.97 -12.15 -20.29
CA LEU A 3 24.88 -12.34 -19.33
C LEU A 3 23.55 -12.71 -20.03
N ILE A 4 23.36 -12.22 -21.25
CA ILE A 4 22.23 -12.54 -22.13
C ILE A 4 22.29 -14.00 -22.61
N GLY A 5 23.48 -14.50 -22.97
CA GLY A 5 23.68 -15.90 -23.36
C GLY A 5 23.44 -16.87 -22.20
N ALA A 6 23.80 -16.47 -20.98
CA ALA A 6 23.52 -17.25 -19.77
C ALA A 6 22.01 -17.32 -19.47
N ILE A 7 21.25 -16.24 -19.71
CA ILE A 7 19.80 -16.20 -19.54
C ILE A 7 19.09 -17.10 -20.57
N PHE A 8 19.50 -17.07 -21.84
CA PHE A 8 18.92 -17.93 -22.87
C PHE A 8 19.24 -19.42 -22.65
N ASN A 9 20.43 -19.76 -22.18
CA ASN A 9 20.77 -21.14 -21.85
C ASN A 9 20.02 -21.65 -20.61
N ARG A 10 19.69 -20.76 -19.66
CA ARG A 10 18.84 -21.06 -18.48
C ARG A 10 17.36 -21.21 -18.84
N ALA A 11 16.91 -20.61 -19.95
CA ALA A 11 15.56 -20.78 -20.49
C ALA A 11 15.40 -22.10 -21.27
N LYS A 12 16.45 -22.54 -22.00
CA LYS A 12 16.44 -23.81 -22.76
C LYS A 12 16.56 -25.06 -21.89
N THR A 13 17.20 -24.97 -20.72
CA THR A 13 17.43 -26.10 -19.80
C THR A 13 16.28 -26.36 -18.83
N LYS A 14 15.15 -25.66 -18.98
CA LYS A 14 13.99 -25.74 -18.07
C LYS A 14 12.88 -26.69 -18.54
N GLU A 15 13.21 -27.70 -19.33
CA GLU A 15 12.38 -28.89 -19.44
C GLU A 15 12.77 -29.88 -18.33
N THR A 16 11.78 -30.32 -17.55
CA THR A 16 11.80 -31.46 -16.60
C THR A 16 12.37 -31.25 -15.17
N SER A 17 12.07 -30.11 -14.51
CA SER A 17 11.95 -30.13 -13.04
C SER A 17 10.47 -30.15 -12.65
N LYS A 18 10.04 -31.28 -12.08
CA LYS A 18 8.67 -31.59 -11.65
C LYS A 18 8.07 -30.39 -10.91
N ARG A 19 7.00 -29.82 -11.47
CA ARG A 19 6.21 -28.75 -10.85
C ARG A 19 5.76 -29.23 -9.46
N LYS A 20 6.09 -28.47 -8.41
CA LYS A 20 5.65 -28.66 -7.02
C LYS A 20 4.17 -28.32 -6.78
N TYR A 21 3.41 -28.09 -7.86
CA TYR A 21 1.96 -27.96 -7.81
C TYR A 21 1.39 -29.14 -8.59
N THR A 22 0.82 -30.09 -7.86
CA THR A 22 -0.20 -30.97 -8.40
C THR A 22 -1.25 -30.07 -9.06
N SER A 23 -1.65 -30.44 -10.27
CA SER A 23 -2.79 -29.88 -11.01
C SER A 23 -3.96 -29.52 -10.08
N PRO A 24 -4.87 -28.59 -10.50
CA PRO A 24 -6.16 -28.47 -9.81
C PRO A 24 -6.73 -29.88 -9.59
N PRO A 25 -7.31 -30.16 -8.41
CA PRO A 25 -7.87 -31.46 -8.12
C PRO A 25 -8.72 -31.90 -9.32
N PRO A 26 -8.57 -33.16 -9.80
CA PRO A 26 -9.27 -33.60 -11.00
C PRO A 26 -10.75 -33.26 -10.85
N GLU A 27 -11.33 -32.65 -11.88
CA GLU A 27 -12.76 -32.37 -11.92
C GLU A 27 -13.48 -33.67 -11.57
N ILE A 28 -14.21 -33.65 -10.46
CA ILE A 28 -14.96 -34.81 -10.01
C ILE A 28 -16.02 -35.02 -11.09
N GLU A 29 -15.84 -36.04 -11.93
CA GLU A 29 -16.88 -36.46 -12.88
C GLU A 29 -18.18 -36.61 -12.09
N GLU A 30 -19.19 -35.79 -12.42
CA GLU A 30 -20.47 -35.75 -11.69
C GLU A 30 -21.16 -37.12 -11.64
N SER A 31 -20.80 -38.03 -12.56
CA SER A 31 -21.23 -39.43 -12.61
C SER A 31 -20.79 -40.28 -11.41
N LYS A 32 -19.77 -39.86 -10.65
CA LYS A 32 -19.24 -40.59 -9.47
C LYS A 32 -19.73 -40.06 -8.12
N LEU A 33 -20.54 -38.99 -8.10
CA LEU A 33 -21.20 -38.51 -6.89
C LEU A 33 -22.38 -39.44 -6.53
N ILE A 34 -22.07 -40.63 -6.01
CA ILE A 34 -23.06 -41.47 -5.35
C ILE A 34 -23.48 -40.74 -4.07
N ARG A 35 -24.52 -39.90 -4.17
CA ARG A 35 -25.22 -39.32 -3.01
C ARG A 35 -25.73 -40.47 -2.16
N LYS A 36 -24.97 -40.85 -1.13
CA LYS A 36 -25.45 -41.78 -0.09
C LYS A 36 -26.63 -41.11 0.61
N LYS A 37 -27.85 -41.33 0.08
CA LYS A 37 -29.09 -40.98 0.76
C LYS A 37 -29.12 -41.82 2.03
N ARG A 38 -28.70 -41.25 3.17
CA ARG A 38 -28.93 -41.85 4.47
C ARG A 38 -30.43 -42.09 4.58
N LYS A 39 -30.85 -43.35 4.54
CA LYS A 39 -32.23 -43.74 4.85
C LYS A 39 -32.43 -43.38 6.32
N ARG A 40 -32.98 -42.19 6.58
CA ARG A 40 -33.42 -41.82 7.93
C ARG A 40 -34.53 -42.81 8.29
N PHE A 41 -34.30 -43.64 9.30
CA PHE A 41 -35.32 -44.52 9.82
C PHE A 41 -36.42 -43.64 10.42
N TYR A 42 -37.54 -43.54 9.72
CA TYR A 42 -38.70 -42.73 10.06
C TYR A 42 -39.51 -43.35 11.20
N LYS A 43 -38.86 -43.78 12.29
CA LYS A 43 -39.53 -44.45 13.43
C LYS A 43 -40.65 -43.60 14.05
N TYR A 44 -40.60 -42.28 13.83
CA TYR A 44 -41.57 -41.32 14.38
C TYR A 44 -42.29 -40.47 13.33
N ARG A 45 -42.22 -40.81 12.02
CA ARG A 45 -42.82 -39.97 10.96
C ARG A 45 -44.35 -39.87 11.06
N ASN A 46 -44.99 -40.91 11.58
CA ASN A 46 -46.45 -40.98 11.72
C ASN A 46 -46.92 -40.76 13.16
N VAL A 47 -46.02 -40.39 14.07
CA VAL A 47 -46.39 -40.07 15.45
C VAL A 47 -46.96 -38.65 15.43
N LYS A 48 -48.26 -38.53 15.73
CA LYS A 48 -48.87 -37.22 15.94
C LYS A 48 -48.13 -36.53 17.08
N ALA A 49 -47.55 -35.36 16.80
CA ALA A 49 -46.91 -34.57 17.84
C ALA A 49 -47.96 -34.22 18.90
N ILE A 50 -47.68 -34.53 20.16
CA ILE A 50 -48.54 -34.16 21.30
C ILE A 50 -48.60 -32.63 21.45
N VAL A 51 -47.50 -31.97 21.08
CA VAL A 51 -47.37 -30.52 21.05
C VAL A 51 -47.15 -30.13 19.60
N ASP A 52 -48.06 -29.33 19.05
CA ASP A 52 -47.92 -28.77 17.72
C ASP A 52 -46.77 -27.76 17.71
N SER A 53 -45.63 -28.17 17.16
CA SER A 53 -44.47 -27.30 16.95
C SER A 53 -44.47 -26.65 15.57
N SER A 54 -45.53 -26.86 14.77
CA SER A 54 -45.63 -26.19 13.49
C SER A 54 -45.84 -24.69 13.72
N PRO A 55 -45.19 -23.83 12.91
CA PRO A 55 -45.49 -22.41 12.99
C PRO A 55 -46.99 -22.22 12.71
N PRO A 56 -47.68 -21.32 13.43
CA PRO A 56 -49.09 -21.06 13.19
C PRO A 56 -49.31 -20.79 11.70
N SER A 57 -50.34 -21.40 11.13
CA SER A 57 -50.70 -21.22 9.72
C SER A 57 -50.83 -19.73 9.42
N TYR A 58 -50.18 -19.27 8.35
CA TYR A 58 -50.21 -17.87 7.94
C TYR A 58 -51.66 -17.45 7.66
N ASP A 59 -52.23 -16.70 8.60
CA ASP A 59 -53.59 -16.18 8.53
C ASP A 59 -53.50 -14.67 8.35
N THR A 60 -53.83 -14.20 7.14
CA THR A 60 -53.82 -12.79 6.79
C THR A 60 -54.75 -11.99 7.68
N GLN A 61 -55.87 -12.57 8.15
CA GLN A 61 -56.81 -11.88 9.03
C GLN A 61 -56.30 -11.74 10.47
N ARG A 62 -55.48 -12.69 10.95
CA ARG A 62 -54.78 -12.56 12.25
C ARG A 62 -53.70 -11.49 12.24
N MET A 63 -53.01 -11.28 11.11
CA MET A 63 -51.98 -10.25 11.00
C MET A 63 -52.54 -8.83 11.16
N PHE A 64 -53.83 -8.64 10.83
CA PHE A 64 -54.56 -7.37 10.96
C PHE A 64 -55.41 -7.26 12.22
N ARG A 65 -55.38 -8.24 13.14
CA ARG A 65 -55.99 -8.05 14.47
C ARG A 65 -55.25 -6.90 15.15
N SER A 66 -56.00 -5.86 15.50
CA SER A 66 -55.57 -4.55 15.97
C SER A 66 -54.92 -4.58 17.36
N ILE A 67 -53.88 -5.39 17.54
CA ILE A 67 -52.97 -5.25 18.67
C ILE A 67 -51.86 -4.31 18.19
N PRO A 68 -51.84 -3.04 18.62
CA PRO A 68 -50.95 -2.03 18.05
C PRO A 68 -49.47 -2.44 18.07
N GLU A 69 -49.06 -3.16 19.12
CA GLU A 69 -47.71 -3.69 19.27
C GLU A 69 -47.32 -4.70 18.20
N TRP A 70 -48.25 -5.57 17.78
CA TRP A 70 -47.97 -6.59 16.77
C TRP A 70 -47.87 -5.97 15.38
N VAL A 71 -48.77 -5.03 15.06
CA VAL A 71 -48.72 -4.29 13.80
C VAL A 71 -47.42 -3.49 13.69
N GLN A 72 -47.01 -2.84 14.78
CA GLN A 72 -45.76 -2.09 14.83
C GLN A 72 -44.56 -3.02 14.66
N ARG A 73 -44.49 -4.12 15.41
CA ARG A 73 -43.41 -5.11 15.30
C ARG A 73 -43.32 -5.72 13.90
N THR A 74 -44.45 -6.02 13.26
CA THR A 74 -44.46 -6.55 11.88
C THR A 74 -43.98 -5.51 10.87
N ARG A 75 -44.37 -4.24 11.02
CA ARG A 75 -43.86 -3.13 10.20
C ARG A 75 -42.35 -2.94 10.40
N ASP A 76 -41.89 -2.97 11.64
CA ASP A 76 -40.47 -2.79 11.98
C ASP A 76 -39.64 -3.94 11.37
N LEU A 77 -40.08 -5.19 11.54
CA LEU A 77 -39.45 -6.36 10.90
C LEU A 77 -39.45 -6.26 9.37
N TYR A 78 -40.54 -5.79 8.77
CA TYR A 78 -40.61 -5.58 7.33
C TYR A 78 -39.60 -4.51 6.85
N MET A 79 -39.52 -3.40 7.58
CA MET A 79 -38.57 -2.31 7.29
C MET A 79 -37.12 -2.76 7.49
N GLU A 80 -36.83 -3.55 8.53
CA GLU A 80 -35.51 -4.14 8.76
C GLU A 80 -35.12 -5.09 7.62
N ASN A 81 -36.03 -5.99 7.22
CA ASN A 81 -35.81 -6.89 6.10
C ASN A 81 -35.59 -6.13 4.79
N ALA A 82 -36.38 -5.07 4.53
CA ALA A 82 -36.20 -4.22 3.37
C ALA A 82 -34.83 -3.53 3.38
N ARG A 83 -34.42 -2.96 4.53
CA ARG A 83 -33.09 -2.33 4.70
C ARG A 83 -31.96 -3.33 4.45
N MET A 84 -32.07 -4.55 4.95
CA MET A 84 -31.08 -5.60 4.69
C MET A 84 -30.97 -5.92 3.20
N LEU A 85 -32.10 -6.08 2.50
CA LEU A 85 -32.11 -6.32 1.05
C LEU A 85 -31.47 -5.16 0.27
N PHE A 86 -31.77 -3.92 0.64
CA PHE A 86 -31.14 -2.75 0.04
C PHE A 86 -29.63 -2.68 0.31
N ALA A 87 -29.19 -3.04 1.52
CA ALA A 87 -27.76 -3.09 1.87
C ALA A 87 -27.03 -4.17 1.06
N ILE A 88 -27.61 -5.38 0.93
CA ILE A 88 -27.06 -6.46 0.10
C ILE A 88 -27.01 -6.03 -1.37
N SER A 89 -28.08 -5.42 -1.88
CA SER A 89 -28.14 -4.90 -3.25
C SER A 89 -27.07 -3.83 -3.49
N SER A 90 -26.90 -2.88 -2.58
CA SER A 90 -25.87 -1.85 -2.65
C SER A 90 -24.47 -2.45 -2.65
N ALA A 91 -24.18 -3.39 -1.75
CA ALA A 91 -22.90 -4.10 -1.69
C ALA A 91 -22.60 -4.85 -3.00
N TYR A 92 -23.60 -5.52 -3.57
CA TYR A 92 -23.47 -6.22 -4.86
C TYR A 92 -23.20 -5.24 -6.02
N MET A 93 -23.96 -4.15 -6.10
CA MET A 93 -23.78 -3.13 -7.15
C MET A 93 -22.42 -2.43 -7.06
N ASN A 94 -21.86 -2.32 -5.86
CA ASN A 94 -20.51 -1.82 -5.62
C ASN A 94 -19.40 -2.86 -5.90
N GLY A 95 -19.76 -4.02 -6.50
CA GLY A 95 -18.81 -5.07 -6.88
C GLY A 95 -18.48 -6.07 -5.77
N GLY A 96 -19.18 -6.02 -4.64
CA GLY A 96 -19.06 -7.01 -3.57
C GLY A 96 -19.64 -8.37 -3.97
N ARG A 97 -18.97 -9.45 -3.55
CA ARG A 97 -19.50 -10.82 -3.71
C ARG A 97 -20.56 -11.06 -2.63
N VAL A 98 -21.79 -11.35 -3.05
CA VAL A 98 -22.87 -11.78 -2.15
C VAL A 98 -22.94 -13.30 -2.23
N ASP A 99 -22.91 -13.96 -1.08
CA ASP A 99 -23.03 -15.42 -0.99
C ASP A 99 -24.43 -15.83 -1.48
N SER A 100 -24.47 -16.51 -2.62
CA SER A 100 -25.69 -16.99 -3.24
C SER A 100 -25.62 -18.51 -3.30
N HIS A 101 -26.66 -19.17 -2.79
CA HIS A 101 -26.76 -20.63 -2.90
C HIS A 101 -26.97 -21.11 -4.36
N TRP A 102 -27.20 -20.18 -5.29
CA TRP A 102 -27.36 -20.48 -6.71
C TRP A 102 -25.98 -20.66 -7.34
N THR A 103 -25.68 -21.89 -7.77
CA THR A 103 -24.43 -22.24 -8.46
C THR A 103 -24.40 -21.78 -9.92
N THR A 104 -25.57 -21.58 -10.52
CA THR A 104 -25.75 -21.04 -11.86
C THR A 104 -26.22 -19.59 -11.79
N GLY A 105 -25.51 -18.69 -12.48
CA GLY A 105 -25.96 -17.31 -12.62
C GLY A 105 -27.32 -17.27 -13.31
N LEU A 106 -28.27 -16.53 -12.72
CA LEU A 106 -29.55 -16.26 -13.38
C LEU A 106 -29.29 -15.58 -14.72
N TYR A 107 -30.04 -15.97 -15.77
CA TYR A 107 -29.95 -15.31 -17.06
C TYR A 107 -30.23 -13.81 -16.89
N PRO A 108 -29.34 -12.92 -17.37
CA PRO A 108 -29.53 -11.51 -17.18
C PRO A 108 -30.80 -11.05 -17.89
N THR A 109 -31.69 -10.38 -17.16
CA THR A 109 -32.92 -9.84 -17.73
C THR A 109 -32.62 -8.66 -18.65
N ARG A 110 -33.54 -8.30 -19.54
CA ARG A 110 -33.42 -7.09 -20.38
C ARG A 110 -33.12 -5.84 -19.54
N GLN A 111 -33.76 -5.72 -18.38
CA GLN A 111 -33.54 -4.64 -17.43
C GLN A 111 -32.10 -4.59 -16.88
N TYR A 112 -31.44 -5.74 -16.69
CA TYR A 112 -30.02 -5.76 -16.31
C TYR A 112 -29.14 -5.11 -17.38
N TYR A 113 -29.37 -5.40 -18.66
CA TYR A 113 -28.61 -4.80 -19.76
C TYR A 113 -28.88 -3.30 -19.89
N GLU A 114 -30.14 -2.88 -19.75
CA GLU A 114 -30.52 -1.46 -19.80
C GLU A 114 -29.89 -0.68 -18.63
N ASN A 115 -29.92 -1.23 -17.41
CA ASN A 115 -29.26 -0.63 -16.24
C ASN A 115 -27.75 -0.53 -16.43
N ARG A 116 -27.12 -1.56 -17.00
CA ARG A 116 -25.69 -1.59 -17.27
C ARG A 116 -25.28 -0.57 -18.33
N LEU A 117 -26.08 -0.42 -19.38
CA LEU A 117 -25.90 0.59 -20.41
C LEU A 117 -26.03 2.00 -19.82
N HIS A 118 -27.05 2.23 -18.98
CA HIS A 118 -27.26 3.50 -18.28
C HIS A 118 -26.09 3.82 -17.35
N PHE A 119 -25.60 2.83 -16.59
CA PHE A 119 -24.41 2.97 -15.76
C PHE A 119 -23.20 3.45 -16.56
N TYR A 120 -22.90 2.80 -17.70
CA TYR A 120 -21.77 3.22 -18.53
C TYR A 120 -21.93 4.62 -19.10
N ARG A 121 -23.14 5.02 -19.51
CA ARG A 121 -23.42 6.39 -19.97
C ARG A 121 -23.15 7.41 -18.86
N ASN A 122 -23.58 7.12 -17.64
CA ASN A 122 -23.33 7.99 -16.48
C ASN A 122 -21.84 8.09 -16.16
N THR A 123 -21.12 6.96 -16.11
CA THR A 123 -19.66 6.96 -15.88
C THR A 123 -18.93 7.79 -16.93
N VAL A 124 -19.33 7.70 -18.20
CA VAL A 124 -18.74 8.53 -19.28
C VAL A 124 -19.01 10.01 -19.05
N GLN A 125 -20.23 10.39 -18.69
CA GLN A 125 -20.57 11.78 -18.38
C GLN A 125 -19.79 12.32 -17.18
N GLU A 126 -19.66 11.53 -16.11
CA GLU A 126 -18.86 11.87 -14.93
C GLU A 126 -17.38 12.05 -15.28
N ASN A 127 -16.82 11.12 -16.08
CA ASN A 127 -15.43 11.22 -16.55
C ASN A 127 -15.19 12.47 -17.38
N ILE A 128 -16.12 12.81 -18.29
CA ILE A 128 -16.05 14.06 -19.06
C ILE A 128 -16.09 15.28 -18.14
N ALA A 129 -16.93 15.26 -17.10
CA ALA A 129 -17.01 16.36 -16.13
C ALA A 129 -15.72 16.50 -15.32
N ILE A 130 -15.13 15.39 -14.87
CA ILE A 130 -13.84 15.37 -14.17
C ILE A 130 -12.73 15.89 -15.08
N TYR A 131 -12.67 15.43 -16.33
CA TYR A 131 -11.68 15.88 -17.30
C TYR A 131 -11.75 17.40 -17.51
N LYS A 132 -12.96 17.94 -17.74
CA LYS A 132 -13.18 19.39 -17.85
C LYS A 132 -12.75 20.16 -16.60
N ARG A 133 -12.90 19.57 -15.40
CA ARG A 133 -12.42 20.18 -14.15
C ARG A 133 -10.91 20.17 -14.06
N ILE A 134 -10.25 19.09 -14.46
CA ILE A 134 -8.78 18.99 -14.46
C ILE A 134 -8.19 19.99 -15.47
N GLU A 135 -8.78 20.07 -16.66
CA GLU A 135 -8.35 21.00 -17.70
C GLU A 135 -8.51 22.48 -17.28
N LYS A 136 -9.63 22.81 -16.63
CA LYS A 136 -9.88 24.16 -16.10
C LYS A 136 -9.12 24.47 -14.80
N ALA A 137 -8.67 23.44 -14.08
CA ALA A 137 -7.93 23.64 -12.85
C ALA A 137 -6.53 24.16 -13.19
N GLY A 138 -6.32 25.45 -12.98
CA GLY A 138 -4.97 26.02 -13.00
C GLY A 138 -4.05 25.33 -11.98
N PRO A 139 -2.73 25.43 -12.15
CA PRO A 139 -1.77 24.86 -11.21
C PRO A 139 -2.03 25.47 -9.81
N ARG A 140 -2.32 24.61 -8.83
CA ARG A 140 -2.43 25.01 -7.41
C ARG A 140 -1.10 25.52 -6.85
N VAL A 141 0.00 25.18 -7.52
CA VAL A 141 1.33 25.60 -7.18
C VAL A 141 1.60 26.94 -7.84
N VAL A 142 2.05 27.91 -7.04
CA VAL A 142 2.48 29.20 -7.54
C VAL A 142 3.56 29.00 -8.61
N PRO A 143 3.44 29.62 -9.80
CA PRO A 143 4.46 29.51 -10.84
C PRO A 143 5.87 29.81 -10.31
N THR A 144 6.85 29.02 -10.75
CA THR A 144 8.25 29.16 -10.33
C THR A 144 8.79 30.58 -10.52
N LYS A 145 8.32 31.28 -11.57
CA LYS A 145 8.66 32.69 -11.83
C LYS A 145 8.26 33.61 -10.66
N ILE A 146 7.04 33.47 -10.15
CA ILE A 146 6.54 34.28 -9.04
C ILE A 146 7.31 33.95 -7.76
N LEU A 147 7.58 32.66 -7.50
CA LEU A 147 8.39 32.24 -6.36
C LEU A 147 9.82 32.81 -6.38
N ILE A 148 10.45 32.87 -7.57
CA ILE A 148 11.77 33.47 -7.74
C ILE A 148 11.71 34.99 -7.48
N GLU A 149 10.70 35.69 -7.98
CA GLU A 149 10.50 37.12 -7.73
C GLU A 149 10.28 37.41 -6.23
N GLU A 150 9.45 36.62 -5.55
CA GLU A 150 9.24 36.72 -4.10
C GLU A 150 10.50 36.42 -3.30
N TRP A 151 11.24 35.37 -3.69
CA TRP A 151 12.51 35.03 -3.07
C TRP A 151 13.52 36.18 -3.18
N ASN A 152 13.66 36.78 -4.36
CA ASN A 152 14.54 37.92 -4.57
C ASN A 152 14.13 39.13 -3.71
N ARG A 153 12.83 39.42 -3.60
CA ARG A 153 12.31 40.48 -2.71
C ARG A 153 12.63 40.20 -1.25
N ASN A 154 12.42 38.97 -0.79
CA ASN A 154 12.73 38.57 0.58
C ASN A 154 14.23 38.62 0.86
N LYS A 155 15.07 38.18 -0.07
CA LYS A 155 16.53 38.28 0.04
C LYS A 155 16.97 39.71 0.26
N VAL A 156 16.45 40.67 -0.53
CA VAL A 156 16.76 42.10 -0.37
C VAL A 156 16.27 42.63 0.98
N LYS A 157 15.06 42.26 1.41
CA LYS A 157 14.53 42.66 2.73
C LYS A 157 15.40 42.14 3.87
N ILE A 158 15.81 40.88 3.84
CA ILE A 158 16.67 40.24 4.84
C ILE A 158 18.02 40.95 4.91
N VAL A 159 18.63 41.25 3.77
CA VAL A 159 19.92 41.98 3.74
C VAL A 159 19.77 43.39 4.33
N LYS A 160 18.68 44.10 4.02
CA LYS A 160 18.43 45.45 4.54
C LYS A 160 18.06 45.49 6.03
N SER A 161 17.35 44.48 6.53
CA SER A 161 16.92 44.41 7.94
C SER A 161 18.00 43.84 8.88
N ALA A 162 19.04 43.22 8.32
CA ALA A 162 20.13 42.66 9.09
C ALA A 162 21.06 43.76 9.64
N LYS A 163 21.00 43.99 10.96
CA LYS A 163 21.89 44.95 11.67
C LYS A 163 23.36 44.53 11.65
N ASN A 164 23.63 43.23 11.60
CA ASN A 164 24.95 42.64 11.40
C ASN A 164 24.94 41.89 10.07
N LYS A 165 26.10 41.69 9.41
CA LYS A 165 26.20 40.84 8.20
C LYS A 165 25.68 39.43 8.54
N PHE A 166 24.41 39.18 8.22
CA PHE A 166 23.77 37.89 8.48
C PHE A 166 24.23 36.92 7.39
N VAL A 167 25.29 36.17 7.69
CA VAL A 167 25.84 35.14 6.80
C VAL A 167 25.09 33.84 7.10
N LEU A 168 23.88 33.71 6.53
CA LEU A 168 23.15 32.43 6.55
C LEU A 168 23.92 31.34 5.78
N PHE A 169 24.72 31.76 4.80
CA PHE A 169 25.65 30.93 4.03
C PHE A 169 26.87 31.79 3.67
N PRO A 170 28.10 31.29 3.83
CA PRO A 170 29.28 31.99 3.36
C PRO A 170 29.14 32.30 1.86
N THR A 171 29.33 33.57 1.50
CA THR A 171 29.21 34.09 0.13
C THR A 171 30.38 33.70 -0.78
N SER A 172 31.48 33.27 -0.18
CA SER A 172 32.56 32.59 -0.88
C SER A 172 32.30 31.09 -0.86
N PRO A 173 32.58 30.35 -1.95
CA PRO A 173 32.70 28.90 -1.84
C PRO A 173 33.62 28.63 -0.65
N VAL A 174 33.14 27.81 0.29
CA VAL A 174 33.99 27.30 1.36
C VAL A 174 35.17 26.68 0.63
N GLU A 175 36.35 27.28 0.76
CA GLU A 175 37.58 26.64 0.35
C GLU A 175 37.51 25.24 0.92
N LEU A 176 37.76 24.20 0.12
CA LEU A 176 38.02 22.89 0.70
C LEU A 176 39.19 23.14 1.66
N ILE A 177 38.90 23.25 2.95
CA ILE A 177 39.89 23.16 4.01
C ILE A 177 40.25 21.68 4.07
N GLU A 178 40.83 21.17 2.98
CA GLU A 178 41.67 20.00 3.04
C GLU A 178 42.92 20.49 3.73
N ASP A 179 42.96 20.27 5.04
CA ASP A 179 44.18 20.43 5.81
C ASP A 179 45.30 19.71 5.05
N SER A 180 46.45 20.37 4.88
CA SER A 180 47.57 19.78 4.15
C SER A 180 48.03 18.47 4.78
N ALA A 181 47.77 18.29 6.08
CA ALA A 181 47.98 17.05 6.83
C ALA A 181 47.11 15.87 6.35
N PHE A 182 45.95 16.12 5.74
CA PHE A 182 45.05 15.08 5.25
C PHE A 182 45.26 14.72 3.78
N LYS A 183 46.20 15.34 3.06
CA LYS A 183 46.54 14.90 1.70
C LYS A 183 47.09 13.48 1.72
N ALA A 184 46.72 12.69 0.70
CA ALA A 184 47.26 11.36 0.53
C ALA A 184 48.76 11.42 0.22
N PRO A 185 49.61 10.62 0.88
CA PRO A 185 51.00 10.47 0.49
C PRO A 185 51.11 10.01 -0.96
N ASP A 186 52.18 10.43 -1.64
CA ASP A 186 52.40 10.08 -3.05
C ASP A 186 52.38 8.56 -3.25
N GLY A 187 51.48 8.08 -4.12
CA GLY A 187 51.32 6.66 -4.45
C GLY A 187 50.30 5.88 -3.62
N VAL A 188 49.70 6.48 -2.57
CA VAL A 188 48.70 5.80 -1.74
C VAL A 188 47.27 6.17 -2.19
N LYS A 189 46.49 5.19 -2.63
CA LYS A 189 45.07 5.37 -2.97
C LYS A 189 44.19 5.03 -1.77
N ARG A 190 43.58 6.04 -1.16
CA ARG A 190 42.65 5.85 -0.05
C ARG A 190 41.23 5.52 -0.55
N PRO A 191 40.55 4.52 0.03
CA PRO A 191 39.17 4.24 -0.30
C PRO A 191 38.26 5.34 0.25
N ARG A 192 37.27 5.72 -0.57
CA ARG A 192 36.25 6.72 -0.22
C ARG A 192 34.89 6.05 -0.11
N VAL A 193 34.23 6.29 1.02
CA VAL A 193 32.92 5.72 1.35
C VAL A 193 31.89 6.85 1.36
N TYR A 194 30.71 6.55 0.82
CA TYR A 194 29.58 7.47 0.76
C TYR A 194 28.49 6.94 1.67
N ILE A 195 28.12 7.70 2.69
CA ILE A 195 27.11 7.29 3.67
C ILE A 195 25.88 8.19 3.48
N GLN A 196 24.75 7.61 3.11
CA GLN A 196 23.53 8.38 2.94
C GLN A 196 22.86 8.60 4.30
N LEU A 197 22.60 9.86 4.64
CA LEU A 197 21.97 10.24 5.89
C LEU A 197 20.49 10.52 5.69
N ARG A 198 19.66 10.02 6.61
CA ARG A 198 18.23 10.28 6.63
C ARG A 198 17.74 10.58 8.04
N ALA A 199 17.03 11.68 8.23
CA ALA A 199 16.27 11.89 9.46
C ALA A 199 14.99 11.06 9.42
N ARG A 200 14.63 10.42 10.54
CA ARG A 200 13.44 9.58 10.62
C ARG A 200 12.18 10.38 10.26
N GLY A 201 11.41 9.88 9.29
CA GLY A 201 10.19 10.54 8.81
C GLY A 201 10.43 11.69 7.83
N HIS A 202 11.67 11.94 7.42
CA HIS A 202 12.04 12.99 6.48
C HIS A 202 12.73 12.45 5.21
N SER A 203 12.91 13.33 4.22
CA SER A 203 13.72 13.08 3.03
C SER A 203 15.21 12.92 3.38
N SER A 204 15.99 12.35 2.46
CA SER A 204 17.44 12.21 2.63
C SER A 204 18.09 13.57 2.89
N LEU A 205 18.91 13.67 3.94
CA LEU A 205 19.64 14.88 4.32
C LEU A 205 20.83 15.13 3.38
N GLY A 206 21.35 14.09 2.74
CA GLY A 206 22.49 14.15 1.84
C GLY A 206 23.43 12.96 2.02
N TYR A 207 24.65 13.11 1.53
CA TYR A 207 25.73 12.12 1.65
C TYR A 207 26.86 12.66 2.51
N LEU A 208 27.36 11.83 3.41
CA LEU A 208 28.62 12.03 4.11
C LEU A 208 29.72 11.35 3.28
N HIS A 209 30.77 12.12 2.96
CA HIS A 209 31.95 11.61 2.27
C HIS A 209 33.03 11.33 3.31
N VAL A 210 33.46 10.07 3.41
CA VAL A 210 34.50 9.64 4.35
C VAL A 210 35.65 9.03 3.56
N GLU A 211 36.85 9.58 3.72
CA GLU A 211 38.08 8.99 3.20
C GLU A 211 38.78 8.20 4.31
N LEU A 212 39.17 6.97 4.02
CA LEU A 212 39.75 6.05 5.00
C LEU A 212 41.28 6.03 4.88
N PHE A 213 41.97 6.24 5.99
CA PHE A 213 43.43 6.29 6.08
C PHE A 213 44.03 4.88 6.21
N THR A 214 44.01 4.13 5.12
CA THR A 214 44.48 2.73 5.06
C THR A 214 45.95 2.55 5.44
N GLU A 215 46.77 3.57 5.24
CA GLU A 215 48.19 3.58 5.57
C GLU A 215 48.45 3.71 7.09
N ILE A 216 47.51 4.27 7.85
CA ILE A 216 47.63 4.42 9.31
C ILE A 216 47.01 3.22 10.02
N CYS A 217 45.78 2.84 9.63
CA CYS A 217 45.01 1.80 10.32
C CYS A 217 44.35 0.83 9.32
N PRO A 218 45.13 -0.04 8.65
CA PRO A 218 44.60 -0.91 7.59
C PRO A 218 43.53 -1.89 8.10
N LEU A 219 43.73 -2.48 9.29
CA LEU A 219 42.79 -3.44 9.87
C LEU A 219 41.45 -2.79 10.26
N THR A 220 41.50 -1.59 10.84
CA THR A 220 40.29 -0.84 11.19
C THR A 220 39.53 -0.41 9.93
N CYS A 221 40.24 0.04 8.89
CA CYS A 221 39.64 0.39 7.61
C CYS A 221 39.01 -0.84 6.93
N ALA A 222 39.67 -2.00 6.97
CA ALA A 222 39.13 -3.25 6.41
C ALA A 222 37.83 -3.66 7.11
N LEU A 223 37.82 -3.71 8.44
CA LEU A 223 36.62 -4.00 9.22
C LEU A 223 35.49 -2.99 8.94
N PHE A 224 35.83 -1.70 8.85
CA PHE A 224 34.84 -0.67 8.54
C PHE A 224 34.22 -0.88 7.15
N LEU A 225 35.03 -1.20 6.14
CA LEU A 225 34.55 -1.50 4.79
C LEU A 225 33.66 -2.75 4.76
N GLU A 226 34.02 -3.80 5.50
CA GLU A 226 33.19 -5.00 5.65
C GLU A 226 31.83 -4.68 6.27
N LEU A 227 31.80 -3.88 7.34
CA LEU A 227 30.55 -3.45 7.99
C LEU A 227 29.70 -2.53 7.10
N MET A 228 30.33 -1.76 6.21
CA MET A 228 29.62 -0.92 5.24
C MET A 228 29.00 -1.74 4.10
N MET A 229 29.68 -2.79 3.64
CA MET A 229 29.11 -3.71 2.64
C MET A 229 28.00 -4.58 3.24
N GLY A 230 28.12 -4.91 4.53
CA GLY A 230 27.21 -5.79 5.24
C GLY A 230 27.40 -7.25 4.87
N ASP A 231 27.07 -8.15 5.79
CA ASP A 231 27.19 -9.60 5.60
C ASP A 231 25.93 -10.25 4.99
N GLY A 232 24.89 -9.45 4.72
CA GLY A 232 23.58 -9.91 4.23
C GLY A 232 22.71 -10.60 5.30
N LEU A 233 23.24 -10.86 6.50
CA LEU A 233 22.55 -11.44 7.65
C LEU A 233 22.04 -10.37 8.64
N GLY A 234 22.35 -9.10 8.37
CA GLY A 234 21.90 -7.96 9.16
C GLY A 234 22.98 -7.35 10.06
N TYR A 235 24.23 -7.82 9.96
CA TYR A 235 25.36 -7.22 10.65
C TYR A 235 26.06 -6.23 9.71
N GLY A 236 25.78 -4.95 9.90
CA GLY A 236 26.36 -3.86 9.12
C GLY A 236 25.82 -2.49 9.54
N TYR A 237 26.35 -1.43 8.92
CA TYR A 237 25.93 -0.05 9.22
C TYR A 237 24.66 0.38 8.48
N VAL A 238 24.28 -0.31 7.40
CA VAL A 238 23.05 -0.03 6.65
C VAL A 238 21.83 -0.21 7.55
N GLY A 239 21.01 0.84 7.67
CA GLY A 239 19.82 0.89 8.52
C GLY A 239 20.10 1.21 10.00
N THR A 240 21.35 1.39 10.41
CA THR A 240 21.71 1.72 11.80
C THR A 240 21.46 3.20 12.12
N ARG A 241 21.35 3.52 13.41
CA ARG A 241 21.05 4.88 13.89
C ARG A 241 22.24 5.46 14.63
N PHE A 242 22.39 6.77 14.57
CA PHE A 242 23.30 7.47 15.48
C PHE A 242 22.66 7.54 16.87
N PHE A 243 23.14 6.72 17.80
CA PHE A 243 22.56 6.56 19.14
C PHE A 243 22.90 7.69 20.12
N ARG A 244 23.97 8.44 19.85
CA ARG A 244 24.43 9.52 20.73
C ARG A 244 24.86 10.71 19.91
N TYR A 245 24.22 11.86 20.16
CA TYR A 245 24.62 13.15 19.61
C TYR A 245 24.92 14.11 20.77
N LYS A 246 25.97 14.93 20.63
CA LYS A 246 26.29 16.02 21.56
C LYS A 246 26.29 17.33 20.80
N THR A 247 25.56 18.31 21.32
CA THR A 247 25.16 19.55 20.64
C THR A 247 26.25 20.62 20.54
N TYR A 248 27.49 20.32 20.91
CA TYR A 248 28.59 21.31 20.90
C TYR A 248 29.16 21.58 19.50
N PHE A 249 28.65 20.90 18.46
CA PHE A 249 28.94 21.17 17.05
C PHE A 249 27.60 21.35 16.32
N ASN A 250 27.45 22.49 15.63
CA ASN A 250 26.20 22.97 15.03
C ASN A 250 25.61 22.04 13.96
N PHE A 251 24.79 21.06 14.35
CA PHE A 251 23.80 20.44 13.48
C PHE A 251 22.52 20.15 14.28
N SER A 252 21.44 20.82 13.92
CA SER A 252 20.10 20.58 14.46
C SER A 252 19.38 19.57 13.57
N THR A 253 19.13 18.35 14.07
CA THR A 253 17.87 17.58 13.88
C THR A 253 17.99 16.16 14.45
N LYS A 254 16.85 15.64 14.93
CA LYS A 254 16.66 14.39 15.68
C LYS A 254 16.77 13.14 14.78
N GLU A 255 17.31 12.06 15.34
CA GLU A 255 17.33 10.68 14.83
C GLU A 255 17.79 10.51 13.37
N MET A 256 19.10 10.52 13.16
CA MET A 256 19.74 10.18 11.87
C MET A 256 19.93 8.66 11.72
N VAL A 257 19.56 8.15 10.57
CA VAL A 257 19.68 6.74 10.14
C VAL A 257 20.64 6.69 8.95
N VAL A 258 21.57 5.74 8.97
CA VAL A 258 22.45 5.39 7.87
C VAL A 258 21.68 4.51 6.89
N MET A 259 21.65 4.88 5.61
CA MET A 259 21.12 4.04 4.53
C MET A 259 22.25 3.46 3.69
#